data_AF-A0A319DWM6-F1
#
_entry.id   AF-A0A319DWM6-F1
#
_cell.length_a   1.000
_cell.length_b   1.000
_cell.length_c   1.000
_cell.angle_alpha   90.00
_cell.angle_beta   90.00
_cell.angle_gamma   90.00
#
_symmetry.space_group_name_H-M   'P 1'
#
loop_
_entity.id
_entity.type
_entity.pdbx_description
1 polymer ?
#
loop_
_entity_poly.entity_id
_entity_poly.type
_entity_poly.pdbx_seq_one_letter_code
_entity_poly.pdbx_strand_id
1 'polypeptide(L)'
;MELIVNTLLQFLDGMAGNAKHAAQLREKASYISASFCVHKNVGRLMAQITALTKGEKLIYPSHRSYGSTKSTKTPVCRHRKYLQAIIADYRVKPSIADIKGRPIQFIGILDPAIEKLVQGEYLFEFHHALVYAEKKANEDLAILAKVYGYHYIFRIGLMEYYMAKTVIENINFLRPDYRGDAYRVCAQTCFYDAMDKHLNLNATEKELIVRAVDCRSEDAHRFWDWLERHRVAYNAMRACIVLLNKLEVRNNR
;
A
#
# COMPACT_ATOMS: atom_id res chain seq x y z
N MET A 1 20.67 17.36 12.45
CA MET A 1 19.61 16.34 12.29
C MET A 1 19.31 15.64 13.62
N GLU A 2 20.33 15.21 14.38
CA GLU A 2 20.19 14.55 15.68
C GLU A 2 19.41 15.35 16.74
N LEU A 3 19.64 16.67 16.83
CA LEU A 3 18.89 17.55 17.73
C LEU A 3 17.38 17.54 17.44
N ILE A 4 16.98 17.54 16.15
CA ILE A 4 15.57 17.52 15.75
C ILE A 4 14.93 16.20 16.15
N VAL A 5 15.61 15.08 15.89
CA VAL A 5 15.12 13.75 16.27
C VAL A 5 14.92 13.66 17.78
N ASN A 6 15.89 14.12 18.58
CA ASN A 6 15.79 14.10 20.04
C ASN A 6 14.61 14.93 20.54
N THR A 7 14.40 16.13 20.00
CA THR A 7 13.24 16.98 20.34
C THR A 7 11.91 16.29 19.99
N LEU A 8 11.82 15.66 18.81
CA LEU A 8 10.62 14.95 18.38
C LEU A 8 10.32 13.73 19.25
N LEU A 9 11.34 12.99 19.68
CA LEU A 9 11.17 11.86 20.59
C LEU A 9 10.77 12.32 22.00
N GLN A 10 11.39 13.38 22.53
CA GLN A 10 10.99 13.98 23.81
C GLN A 10 9.52 14.45 23.80
N PHE A 11 9.07 15.01 22.67
CA PHE A 11 7.67 15.38 22.48
C PHE A 11 6.73 14.17 22.54
N LEU A 12 7.09 13.07 21.87
CA LEU A 12 6.32 11.82 21.92
C LEU A 12 6.31 11.20 23.32
N ASP A 13 7.45 11.20 24.01
CA ASP A 13 7.57 10.68 25.37
C ASP A 13 6.74 11.51 26.36
N GLY A 14 6.74 12.84 26.21
CA GLY A 14 5.88 13.75 26.97
C GLY A 14 4.40 13.46 26.75
N MET A 15 3.98 13.18 25.51
CA MET A 15 2.60 12.75 25.23
C MET A 15 2.28 11.40 25.84
N ALA A 16 3.17 10.41 25.68
CA ALA A 16 2.97 9.05 26.17
C ALA A 16 2.86 9.00 27.70
N GLY A 17 3.69 9.79 28.40
CA GLY A 17 3.74 9.84 29.86
C GLY A 17 2.69 10.72 30.53
N ASN A 18 2.04 11.64 29.81
CA ASN A 18 1.09 12.58 30.40
C ASN A 18 -0.31 11.95 30.58
N ALA A 19 -0.64 11.58 31.81
CA ALA A 19 -1.91 10.96 32.18
C ALA A 19 -3.17 11.80 31.85
N LYS A 20 -3.02 13.11 31.58
CA LYS A 20 -4.14 13.97 31.13
C LYS A 20 -4.59 13.66 29.70
N HIS A 21 -3.76 13.00 28.90
CA HIS A 21 -4.11 12.60 27.54
C HIS A 21 -4.92 11.29 27.50
N ALA A 22 -5.83 11.20 26.53
CA ALA A 22 -6.59 9.98 26.26
C ALA A 22 -5.66 8.78 26.02
N ALA A 23 -6.04 7.60 26.51
CA ALA A 23 -5.21 6.39 26.42
C ALA A 23 -4.78 6.08 24.97
N GLN A 24 -5.69 6.26 24.00
CA GLN A 24 -5.39 6.07 22.58
C GLN A 24 -4.28 7.01 22.06
N LEU A 25 -4.25 8.26 22.53
CA LEU A 25 -3.21 9.21 22.12
C LEU A 25 -1.85 8.81 22.69
N ARG A 26 -1.82 8.38 23.96
CA ARG A 26 -0.61 7.89 24.63
C ARG A 26 -0.04 6.63 23.98
N GLU A 27 -0.92 5.71 23.61
CA GLU A 27 -0.56 4.48 22.89
C GLU A 27 0.01 4.79 21.50
N LYS A 28 -0.64 5.68 20.73
CA LYS A 28 -0.12 6.14 19.44
C LYS A 28 1.26 6.77 19.57
N ALA A 29 1.46 7.64 20.56
CA ALA A 29 2.77 8.28 20.79
C ALA A 29 3.85 7.24 21.10
N SER A 30 3.56 6.31 22.03
CA SER A 30 4.48 5.21 22.39
C SER A 30 4.83 4.32 21.20
N TYR A 31 3.84 4.02 20.37
CA TYR A 31 4.02 3.22 19.16
C TYR A 31 4.93 3.90 18.14
N ILE A 32 4.77 5.21 17.93
CA ILE A 32 5.63 5.97 17.01
C ILE A 32 7.08 5.97 17.51
N SER A 33 7.31 6.23 18.80
CA SER A 33 8.66 6.16 19.39
C SER A 33 9.28 4.77 19.20
N ALA A 34 8.54 3.70 19.53
CA ALA A 34 9.02 2.33 19.37
C ALA A 34 9.27 1.95 17.89
N SER A 35 8.40 2.39 16.98
CA SER A 35 8.57 2.19 15.53
C SER A 35 9.85 2.85 15.04
N PHE A 36 10.11 4.09 15.45
CA PHE A 36 11.31 4.82 15.05
C PHE A 36 12.60 4.14 15.48
N CYS A 37 12.65 3.52 16.66
CA CYS A 37 13.81 2.73 17.10
C CYS A 37 14.17 1.59 16.13
N VAL A 38 13.19 1.09 15.37
CA VAL A 38 13.39 0.02 14.38
C VAL A 38 13.84 0.59 13.04
N HIS A 39 13.09 1.55 12.46
CA HIS A 39 13.36 2.02 11.09
C HIS A 39 14.33 3.20 11.01
N LYS A 40 14.54 3.95 12.09
CA LYS A 40 15.46 5.11 12.19
C LYS A 40 15.30 6.15 11.07
N ASN A 41 14.09 6.25 10.53
CA ASN A 41 13.78 7.11 9.38
C ASN A 41 13.13 8.41 9.86
N VAL A 42 13.83 9.53 9.64
CA VAL A 42 13.42 10.85 10.15
C VAL A 42 12.20 11.39 9.39
N GLY A 43 12.15 11.21 8.06
CA GLY A 43 10.99 11.62 7.25
C GLY A 43 9.72 10.90 7.71
N ARG A 44 9.84 9.60 8.00
CA ARG A 44 8.76 8.79 8.56
C ARG A 44 8.33 9.24 9.95
N LEU A 45 9.28 9.52 10.84
CA LEU A 45 9.00 10.02 12.19
C LEU A 45 8.22 11.33 12.13
N MET A 46 8.67 12.28 11.31
CA MET A 46 7.99 13.55 11.10
C MET A 46 6.58 13.33 10.56
N ALA A 47 6.41 12.51 9.51
CA ALA A 47 5.10 12.21 8.93
C ALA A 47 4.13 11.61 9.95
N GLN A 48 4.60 10.67 10.78
CA GLN A 48 3.79 10.04 11.84
C GLN A 48 3.43 11.04 12.94
N ILE A 49 4.34 11.94 13.34
CA ILE A 49 4.06 13.00 14.31
C ILE A 49 3.03 13.98 13.75
N THR A 50 3.15 14.39 12.48
CA THR A 50 2.16 15.26 11.83
C THR A 50 0.78 14.61 11.78
N ALA A 51 0.70 13.33 11.44
CA ALA A 51 -0.55 12.59 11.46
C ALA A 51 -1.13 12.46 12.89
N LEU A 52 -0.26 12.27 13.90
CA LEU A 52 -0.65 12.22 15.31
C LEU A 52 -1.28 13.53 15.77
N THR A 53 -0.65 14.67 15.48
CA THR A 53 -1.12 16.00 15.89
C THR A 53 -2.42 16.41 15.19
N LYS A 54 -2.64 15.92 13.96
CA LYS A 54 -3.93 16.02 13.25
C LYS A 54 -5.01 15.06 13.75
N GLY A 55 -4.70 14.21 14.73
CA GLY A 55 -5.65 13.24 15.30
C GLY A 55 -5.91 12.03 14.41
N GLU A 56 -5.06 11.77 13.42
CA GLU A 56 -5.28 10.68 12.45
C GLU A 56 -5.09 9.29 13.08
N LYS A 57 -5.63 8.28 12.39
CA LYS A 57 -5.53 6.87 12.81
C LYS A 57 -4.24 6.27 12.27
N LEU A 58 -3.31 5.98 13.18
CA LEU A 58 -1.99 5.43 12.88
C LEU A 58 -1.83 3.97 13.29
N ILE A 59 -2.50 3.56 14.37
CA ILE A 59 -2.52 2.17 14.83
C ILE A 59 -3.78 1.51 14.30
N TYR A 60 -3.61 0.35 13.68
CA TYR A 60 -4.70 -0.53 13.25
C TYR A 60 -4.63 -1.84 14.04
N PRO A 61 -5.77 -2.37 14.50
CA PRO A 61 -5.80 -3.71 15.07
C PRO A 61 -5.46 -4.75 13.99
N SER A 62 -5.08 -5.96 14.41
CA SER A 62 -4.96 -7.07 13.46
C SER A 62 -6.29 -7.30 12.75
N HIS A 63 -6.24 -7.46 11.43
CA HIS A 63 -7.41 -7.69 10.58
C HIS A 63 -7.98 -9.10 10.73
N ARG A 64 -7.23 -9.99 11.40
CA ARG A 64 -7.72 -11.32 11.79
C ARG A 64 -8.58 -11.30 13.06
N SER A 65 -8.55 -10.19 13.83
CA SER A 65 -9.19 -10.10 15.15
C SER A 65 -10.71 -9.94 15.12
N TYR A 66 -11.31 -9.66 13.96
CA TYR A 66 -12.76 -9.73 13.79
C TYR A 66 -13.20 -11.20 13.71
N GLY A 67 -13.27 -11.86 14.87
CA GLY A 67 -13.93 -13.15 15.07
C GLY A 67 -13.01 -14.37 15.04
N SER A 68 -12.50 -14.73 16.22
CA SER A 68 -11.92 -16.06 16.55
C SER A 68 -12.93 -17.21 16.36
N THR A 69 -14.22 -16.91 16.18
CA THR A 69 -15.20 -17.91 15.75
C THR A 69 -15.01 -18.19 14.28
N LYS A 70 -14.35 -19.32 14.00
CA LYS A 70 -14.35 -20.08 12.75
C LYS A 70 -15.75 -20.08 12.09
N SER A 71 -16.08 -19.02 11.37
CA SER A 71 -17.20 -19.04 10.46
C SER A 71 -16.69 -19.74 9.21
N THR A 72 -16.84 -21.06 9.17
CA THR A 72 -16.80 -21.85 7.93
C THR A 72 -17.75 -21.28 6.85
N LYS A 73 -18.62 -20.34 7.22
CA LYS A 73 -19.57 -19.63 6.35
C LYS A 73 -18.98 -18.44 5.61
N THR A 74 -17.77 -17.94 5.91
CA THR A 74 -17.24 -16.81 5.13
C THR A 74 -16.99 -17.22 3.67
N PRO A 75 -17.22 -16.33 2.69
CA PRO A 75 -16.95 -16.62 1.27
C PRO A 75 -15.55 -17.20 1.01
N VAL A 76 -14.52 -16.61 1.65
CA VAL A 76 -13.14 -17.10 1.57
C VAL A 76 -13.00 -18.54 2.06
N CYS A 77 -13.63 -18.88 3.20
CA CYS A 77 -13.57 -20.25 3.74
C CYS A 77 -14.29 -21.24 2.82
N ARG A 78 -15.48 -20.89 2.31
CA ARG A 78 -16.27 -21.75 1.42
C ARG A 78 -15.58 -22.03 0.10
N HIS A 79 -14.94 -21.03 -0.48
CA HIS A 79 -14.35 -21.10 -1.82
C HIS A 79 -12.82 -21.19 -1.82
N ARG A 80 -12.22 -21.55 -0.69
CA ARG A 80 -10.77 -21.57 -0.48
C ARG A 80 -9.99 -22.31 -1.55
N LYS A 81 -10.48 -23.46 -2.01
CA LYS A 81 -9.83 -24.28 -3.05
C LYS A 81 -9.64 -23.50 -4.36
N TYR A 82 -10.67 -22.75 -4.77
CA TYR A 82 -10.61 -21.93 -5.99
C TYR A 82 -9.70 -20.72 -5.83
N LEU A 83 -9.72 -20.09 -4.64
CA LEU A 83 -8.78 -19.01 -4.33
C LEU A 83 -7.34 -19.49 -4.38
N GLN A 84 -7.05 -20.68 -3.83
CA GLN A 84 -5.71 -21.27 -3.85
C GLN A 84 -5.22 -21.56 -5.26
N ALA A 85 -6.10 -22.01 -6.17
CA ALA A 85 -5.75 -22.21 -7.58
C ALA A 85 -5.31 -20.88 -8.24
N ILE A 86 -6.12 -19.84 -8.13
CA ILE A 86 -5.77 -18.50 -8.66
C ILE A 86 -4.45 -18.02 -8.07
N ILE A 87 -4.29 -18.09 -6.75
CA ILE A 87 -3.09 -17.60 -6.06
C ILE A 87 -1.84 -18.37 -6.52
N ALA A 88 -1.96 -19.68 -6.78
CA ALA A 88 -0.88 -20.50 -7.29
C ALA A 88 -0.49 -20.11 -8.73
N ASP A 89 -1.48 -19.81 -9.60
CA ASP A 89 -1.23 -19.35 -10.97
C ASP A 89 -0.43 -18.04 -11.00
N TYR A 90 -0.74 -17.12 -10.09
CA TYR A 90 -0.01 -15.86 -9.90
C TYR A 90 1.26 -16.02 -9.03
N ARG A 91 1.58 -17.22 -8.53
CA ARG A 91 2.77 -17.53 -7.72
C ARG A 91 2.96 -16.66 -6.48
N VAL A 92 1.87 -16.19 -5.87
CA VAL A 92 1.91 -15.30 -4.70
C VAL A 92 2.25 -16.11 -3.45
N LYS A 93 3.30 -15.70 -2.73
CA LYS A 93 3.76 -16.37 -1.49
C LYS A 93 3.53 -15.46 -0.27
N PRO A 94 2.72 -15.88 0.71
CA PRO A 94 2.49 -15.07 1.91
C PRO A 94 3.66 -15.13 2.89
N SER A 95 3.90 -14.01 3.58
CA SER A 95 4.75 -13.93 4.76
C SER A 95 4.00 -14.33 6.04
N ILE A 96 4.73 -14.46 7.14
CA ILE A 96 4.14 -14.69 8.47
C ILE A 96 3.23 -13.52 8.88
N ALA A 97 3.59 -12.28 8.51
CA ALA A 97 2.79 -11.10 8.82
C ALA A 97 1.42 -11.15 8.11
N ASP A 98 1.41 -11.66 6.87
CA ASP A 98 0.18 -11.85 6.10
C ASP A 98 -0.71 -12.92 6.71
N ILE A 99 -0.15 -14.08 7.06
CA ILE A 99 -0.95 -15.16 7.67
C ILE A 99 -1.54 -14.73 9.02
N LYS A 100 -0.83 -13.88 9.76
CA LYS A 100 -1.28 -13.34 11.06
C LYS A 100 -2.27 -12.17 10.92
N GLY A 101 -2.51 -11.65 9.72
CA GLY A 101 -3.39 -10.50 9.50
C GLY A 101 -2.87 -9.21 10.14
N ARG A 102 -1.54 -9.06 10.25
CA ARG A 102 -0.95 -7.84 10.79
C ARG A 102 -1.34 -6.64 9.93
N PRO A 103 -1.44 -5.43 10.51
CA PRO A 103 -1.61 -4.21 9.74
C PRO A 103 -0.62 -4.07 8.58
N ILE A 104 -1.04 -3.38 7.53
CA ILE A 104 -0.18 -3.00 6.41
C ILE A 104 0.70 -1.82 6.87
N GLN A 105 2.01 -1.96 6.69
CA GLN A 105 3.02 -0.95 6.98
C GLN A 105 4.03 -0.98 5.83
N PHE A 106 4.25 0.16 5.20
CA PHE A 106 5.07 0.35 4.01
C PHE A 106 6.55 0.55 4.34
N ILE A 107 6.87 1.14 5.48
CA ILE A 107 8.27 1.38 5.86
C ILE A 107 9.12 0.10 5.90
N GLY A 108 8.53 -1.05 6.23
CA GLY A 108 9.25 -2.33 6.29
C GLY A 108 9.41 -3.05 4.93
N ILE A 109 8.82 -2.52 3.87
CA ILE A 109 8.79 -3.16 2.53
C ILE A 109 9.16 -2.20 1.40
N LEU A 110 9.25 -0.89 1.66
CA LEU A 110 9.68 0.11 0.71
C LEU A 110 11.10 -0.25 0.24
N ASP A 111 11.30 -0.29 -1.08
CA ASP A 111 12.62 -0.53 -1.64
C ASP A 111 13.54 0.65 -1.26
N PRO A 112 14.67 0.40 -0.57
CA PRO A 112 15.64 1.45 -0.25
C PRO A 112 16.15 2.21 -1.47
N ALA A 113 16.16 1.58 -2.66
CA ALA A 113 16.53 2.26 -3.89
C ALA A 113 15.50 3.32 -4.29
N ILE A 114 14.21 3.03 -4.15
CA ILE A 114 13.10 3.97 -4.41
C ILE A 114 13.18 5.13 -3.42
N GLU A 115 13.40 4.83 -2.13
CA GLU A 115 13.51 5.87 -1.11
C GLU A 115 14.68 6.83 -1.37
N LYS A 116 15.83 6.32 -1.83
CA LYS A 116 17.01 7.15 -2.14
C LYS A 116 16.79 8.11 -3.33
N LEU A 117 15.78 7.88 -4.16
CA LEU A 117 15.42 8.79 -5.25
C LEU A 117 14.76 10.07 -4.73
N VAL A 118 14.24 10.07 -3.49
CA VAL A 118 13.56 11.19 -2.88
C VAL A 118 14.47 11.84 -1.84
N GLN A 119 14.72 13.15 -1.97
CA GLN A 119 15.63 13.89 -1.09
C GLN A 119 15.01 15.19 -0.58
N GLY A 120 15.55 15.69 0.53
CA GLY A 120 15.15 16.99 1.09
C GLY A 120 13.69 17.02 1.54
N GLU A 121 12.99 18.10 1.21
CA GLU A 121 11.59 18.33 1.61
C GLU A 121 10.63 17.29 1.01
N TYR A 122 10.91 16.82 -0.22
CA TYR A 122 10.13 15.76 -0.88
C TYR A 122 10.15 14.43 -0.11
N LEU A 123 11.19 14.17 0.70
CA LEU A 123 11.27 12.95 1.49
C LEU A 123 10.18 12.93 2.57
N PHE A 124 9.94 14.07 3.23
CA PHE A 124 8.86 14.18 4.21
C PHE A 124 7.49 14.02 3.53
N GLU A 125 7.27 14.69 2.40
CA GLU A 125 6.00 14.60 1.66
C GLU A 125 5.72 13.17 1.19
N PHE A 126 6.73 12.48 0.67
CA PHE A 126 6.63 11.08 0.27
C PHE A 126 6.28 10.17 1.45
N HIS A 127 6.95 10.33 2.60
CA HIS A 127 6.62 9.55 3.80
C HIS A 127 5.23 9.88 4.36
N HIS A 128 4.79 11.13 4.26
CA HIS A 128 3.43 11.53 4.60
C HIS A 128 2.40 10.86 3.67
N ALA A 129 2.66 10.83 2.36
CA ALA A 129 1.85 10.10 1.40
C ALA A 129 1.80 8.59 1.70
N LEU A 130 2.93 7.97 2.09
CA LEU A 130 2.98 6.57 2.51
C LEU A 130 2.15 6.31 3.77
N VAL A 131 2.22 7.17 4.79
CA VAL A 131 1.37 7.05 6.00
C VAL A 131 -0.12 7.11 5.64
N TYR A 132 -0.49 8.05 4.75
CA TYR A 132 -1.87 8.18 4.29
C TYR A 132 -2.34 6.93 3.52
N ALA A 133 -1.50 6.43 2.62
CA ALA A 133 -1.81 5.25 1.81
C ALA A 133 -1.87 3.96 2.64
N GLU A 134 -1.03 3.81 3.68
CA GLU A 134 -1.16 2.71 4.65
C GLU A 134 -2.51 2.75 5.37
N LYS A 135 -2.94 3.95 5.79
CA LYS A 135 -4.26 4.12 6.41
C LYS A 135 -5.36 3.62 5.48
N LYS A 136 -5.35 4.05 4.21
CA LYS A 136 -6.32 3.60 3.21
C LYS A 136 -6.25 2.10 2.94
N ALA A 137 -5.06 1.55 2.80
CA ALA A 137 -4.87 0.11 2.63
C ALA A 137 -5.45 -0.70 3.80
N ASN A 138 -5.28 -0.24 5.04
CA ASN A 138 -5.83 -0.90 6.22
C ASN A 138 -7.36 -0.71 6.34
N GLU A 139 -7.91 0.45 5.97
CA GLU A 139 -9.36 0.68 5.90
C GLU A 139 -10.01 -0.29 4.90
N ASP A 140 -9.48 -0.36 3.68
CA ASP A 140 -9.96 -1.25 2.63
C ASP A 140 -9.81 -2.72 2.99
N LEU A 141 -8.69 -3.09 3.64
CA LEU A 141 -8.49 -4.46 4.12
C LEU A 141 -9.54 -4.86 5.17
N ALA A 142 -9.89 -3.94 6.08
CA ALA A 142 -10.94 -4.18 7.06
C ALA A 142 -12.31 -4.38 6.38
N ILE A 143 -12.60 -3.61 5.33
CA ILE A 143 -13.82 -3.75 4.52
C ILE A 143 -13.83 -5.13 3.84
N LEU A 144 -12.77 -5.51 3.12
CA LEU A 144 -12.67 -6.81 2.45
C LEU A 144 -12.78 -7.98 3.45
N ALA A 145 -12.11 -7.88 4.59
CA ALA A 145 -12.18 -8.89 5.64
C ALA A 145 -13.59 -9.02 6.23
N LYS A 146 -14.32 -7.92 6.38
CA LYS A 146 -15.73 -7.92 6.81
C LYS A 146 -16.65 -8.57 5.78
N VAL A 147 -16.46 -8.26 4.50
CA VAL A 147 -17.32 -8.75 3.41
C VAL A 147 -17.08 -10.22 3.09
N TYR A 148 -15.81 -10.60 2.90
CA TYR A 148 -15.45 -11.93 2.37
C TYR A 148 -14.87 -12.88 3.43
N GLY A 149 -14.53 -12.38 4.61
CA GLY A 149 -13.64 -13.07 5.55
C GLY A 149 -12.18 -12.77 5.26
N TYR A 150 -11.33 -12.77 6.29
CA TYR A 150 -9.91 -12.48 6.09
C TYR A 150 -9.20 -13.55 5.25
N HIS A 151 -8.45 -13.12 4.22
CA HIS A 151 -7.46 -13.92 3.51
C HIS A 151 -6.19 -13.11 3.32
N TYR A 152 -5.02 -13.76 3.36
CA TYR A 152 -3.73 -13.08 3.20
C TYR A 152 -3.62 -12.37 1.85
N ILE A 153 -4.30 -12.87 0.81
CA ILE A 153 -4.26 -12.28 -0.53
C ILE A 153 -4.79 -10.84 -0.56
N PHE A 154 -5.79 -10.52 0.28
CA PHE A 154 -6.32 -9.16 0.38
C PHE A 154 -5.28 -8.22 0.96
N ARG A 155 -4.51 -8.68 1.96
CA ARG A 155 -3.45 -7.87 2.55
C ARG A 155 -2.33 -7.62 1.55
N ILE A 156 -1.81 -8.67 0.92
CA ILE A 156 -0.68 -8.55 -0.02
C ILE A 156 -1.09 -7.72 -1.24
N GLY A 157 -2.29 -7.97 -1.79
CA GLY A 157 -2.78 -7.23 -2.95
C GLY A 157 -3.02 -5.74 -2.68
N LEU A 158 -3.63 -5.38 -1.55
CA LEU A 158 -3.78 -3.97 -1.17
C LEU A 158 -2.44 -3.31 -0.84
N MET A 159 -1.53 -4.05 -0.22
CA MET A 159 -0.17 -3.59 0.07
C MET A 159 0.57 -3.23 -1.22
N GLU A 160 0.58 -4.14 -2.21
CA GLU A 160 1.16 -3.89 -3.53
C GLU A 160 0.49 -2.71 -4.24
N TYR A 161 -0.85 -2.67 -4.28
CA TYR A 161 -1.58 -1.61 -4.96
C TYR A 161 -1.26 -0.22 -4.42
N TYR A 162 -1.41 -0.04 -3.11
CA TYR A 162 -1.19 1.27 -2.49
C TYR A 162 0.29 1.65 -2.47
N MET A 163 1.20 0.70 -2.27
CA MET A 163 2.64 0.98 -2.38
C MET A 163 3.00 1.45 -3.79
N ALA A 164 2.63 0.67 -4.82
CA ALA A 164 2.94 1.01 -6.21
C ALA A 164 2.31 2.35 -6.60
N LYS A 165 1.04 2.57 -6.24
CA LYS A 165 0.35 3.84 -6.48
C LYS A 165 1.09 5.03 -5.86
N THR A 166 1.43 4.95 -4.58
CA THR A 166 2.12 6.06 -3.89
C THR A 166 3.50 6.32 -4.48
N VAL A 167 4.25 5.28 -4.84
CA VAL A 167 5.54 5.43 -5.53
C VAL A 167 5.38 6.18 -6.86
N ILE A 168 4.42 5.78 -7.69
CA ILE A 168 4.18 6.37 -9.02
C ILE A 168 3.69 7.82 -8.91
N GLU A 169 2.87 8.14 -7.92
CA GLU A 169 2.36 9.50 -7.72
C GLU A 169 3.45 10.47 -7.23
N ASN A 170 4.53 9.96 -6.63
CA ASN A 170 5.58 10.79 -6.02
C ASN A 170 6.95 10.69 -6.73
N ILE A 171 7.13 9.72 -7.62
CA ILE A 171 8.40 9.47 -8.32
C ILE A 171 8.15 9.29 -9.81
N ASN A 172 8.90 10.04 -10.60
CA ASN A 172 8.81 10.02 -12.05
C ASN A 172 9.83 9.03 -12.64
N PHE A 173 9.34 7.97 -13.27
CA PHE A 173 10.14 6.90 -13.87
C PHE A 173 10.62 7.24 -15.29
N LEU A 174 9.95 8.17 -15.97
CA LEU A 174 10.33 8.59 -17.32
C LEU A 174 11.60 9.43 -17.24
N ARG A 175 12.53 9.35 -18.20
CA ARG A 175 13.73 10.22 -18.15
C ARG A 175 13.36 11.69 -18.39
N PRO A 176 14.22 12.65 -17.97
CA PRO A 176 14.03 14.06 -18.31
C PRO A 176 13.78 14.26 -19.81
N ASP A 177 12.79 15.08 -20.13
CA ASP A 177 12.31 15.37 -21.48
C ASP A 177 12.26 16.89 -21.67
N TYR A 178 12.50 17.37 -22.90
CA TYR A 178 12.54 18.80 -23.22
C TYR A 178 11.18 19.50 -23.00
N ARG A 179 10.08 18.74 -23.00
CA ARG A 179 8.71 19.22 -22.70
C ARG A 179 8.49 19.49 -21.20
N GLY A 180 9.44 19.11 -20.36
CA GLY A 180 9.41 19.39 -18.92
C GLY A 180 8.77 18.29 -18.08
N ASP A 181 8.80 18.49 -16.75
CA ASP A 181 8.39 17.47 -15.79
C ASP A 181 6.88 17.25 -15.76
N ALA A 182 6.08 18.31 -15.91
CA ALA A 182 4.62 18.22 -15.95
C ALA A 182 4.12 17.28 -17.06
N TYR A 183 4.75 17.34 -18.24
CA TYR A 183 4.45 16.42 -19.35
C TYR A 183 4.79 14.97 -18.96
N ARG A 184 5.95 14.72 -18.34
CA ARG A 184 6.35 13.38 -17.90
C ARG A 184 5.40 12.80 -16.85
N VAL A 185 4.97 13.61 -15.88
CA VAL A 185 3.99 13.22 -14.86
C VAL A 185 2.64 12.88 -15.51
N CYS A 186 2.19 13.67 -16.49
CA CYS A 186 0.98 13.40 -17.25
C CYS A 186 1.08 12.07 -18.00
N ALA A 187 2.18 11.85 -18.74
CA ALA A 187 2.44 10.63 -19.48
C ALA A 187 2.43 9.38 -18.57
N GLN A 188 3.15 9.43 -17.45
CA GLN A 188 3.18 8.36 -16.46
C GLN A 188 1.79 8.07 -15.87
N THR A 189 1.03 9.12 -15.56
CA THR A 189 -0.36 9.00 -15.08
C THR A 189 -1.24 8.30 -16.11
N CYS A 190 -1.11 8.64 -17.40
CA CYS A 190 -1.83 7.95 -18.47
C CYS A 190 -1.51 6.45 -18.54
N PHE A 191 -0.22 6.09 -18.44
CA PHE A 191 0.19 4.68 -18.43
C PHE A 191 -0.36 3.92 -17.22
N TYR A 192 -0.30 4.53 -16.05
CA TYR A 192 -0.82 3.97 -14.82
C TYR A 192 -2.34 3.74 -14.90
N ASP A 193 -3.09 4.77 -15.29
CA ASP A 193 -4.56 4.71 -15.40
C ASP A 193 -5.03 3.65 -16.39
N ALA A 194 -4.33 3.50 -17.51
CA ALA A 194 -4.65 2.48 -18.50
C ALA A 194 -4.54 1.07 -17.91
N MET A 195 -3.44 0.80 -17.18
CA MET A 195 -3.24 -0.49 -16.51
C MET A 195 -4.17 -0.71 -15.31
N ASP A 196 -4.53 0.35 -14.59
CA ASP A 196 -5.44 0.24 -13.44
C ASP A 196 -6.85 -0.19 -13.88
N LYS A 197 -7.31 0.40 -15.00
CA LYS A 197 -8.60 0.09 -15.62
C LYS A 197 -8.60 -1.27 -16.31
N HIS A 198 -7.51 -1.64 -16.99
CA HIS A 198 -7.42 -2.86 -17.79
C HIS A 198 -6.30 -3.79 -17.29
N LEU A 199 -6.72 -4.87 -16.61
CA LEU A 199 -5.83 -5.83 -15.94
C LEU A 199 -4.79 -6.51 -16.86
N ASN A 200 -5.05 -6.60 -18.16
CA ASN A 200 -4.23 -7.35 -19.12
C ASN A 200 -4.11 -6.61 -20.46
N LEU A 201 -3.55 -5.40 -20.45
CA LEU A 201 -3.22 -4.71 -21.70
C LEU A 201 -2.21 -5.55 -22.50
N ASN A 202 -2.57 -5.91 -23.72
CA ASN A 202 -1.67 -6.63 -24.61
C ASN A 202 -0.59 -5.69 -25.19
N ALA A 203 0.42 -6.25 -25.84
CA ALA A 203 1.54 -5.48 -26.39
C ALA A 203 1.09 -4.40 -27.40
N THR A 204 0.08 -4.69 -28.23
CA THR A 204 -0.48 -3.75 -29.20
C THR A 204 -1.20 -2.60 -28.51
N GLU A 205 -2.02 -2.88 -27.50
CA GLU A 205 -2.73 -1.86 -26.73
C GLU A 205 -1.76 -0.93 -26.00
N LYS A 206 -0.72 -1.49 -25.38
CA LYS A 206 0.38 -0.72 -24.78
C LYS A 206 1.03 0.20 -25.81
N GLU A 207 1.40 -0.33 -26.98
CA GLU A 207 2.07 0.44 -28.02
C GLU A 207 1.20 1.59 -28.57
N LEU A 208 -0.12 1.37 -28.69
CA LEU A 208 -1.06 2.42 -29.05
C LEU A 208 -1.07 3.56 -28.02
N ILE A 209 -1.02 3.24 -26.72
CA ILE A 209 -0.98 4.24 -25.65
C ILE A 209 0.34 5.01 -25.69
N VAL A 210 1.47 4.34 -25.89
CA VAL A 210 2.79 5.02 -26.02
C VAL A 210 2.78 6.03 -27.16
N ARG A 211 2.24 5.64 -28.32
CA ARG A 211 2.10 6.53 -29.47
C ARG A 211 1.16 7.70 -29.18
N ALA A 212 0.05 7.44 -28.51
CA ALA A 212 -0.93 8.49 -28.16
C ALA A 212 -0.38 9.51 -27.17
N VAL A 213 0.45 9.06 -26.22
CA VAL A 213 1.09 9.92 -25.22
C VAL A 213 2.34 10.63 -25.77
N ASP A 214 2.91 10.13 -26.87
CA ASP A 214 4.12 10.65 -27.53
C ASP A 214 5.38 10.61 -26.63
N CYS A 215 5.53 9.54 -25.84
CA CYS A 215 6.71 9.33 -25.00
C CYS A 215 7.72 8.39 -25.67
N ARG A 216 8.94 8.32 -25.11
CA ARG A 216 9.94 7.32 -25.53
C ARG A 216 9.48 5.90 -25.15
N SER A 217 9.30 5.03 -26.13
CA SER A 217 8.85 3.64 -25.91
C SER A 217 9.68 2.90 -24.85
N GLU A 218 11.00 3.08 -24.85
CA GLU A 218 11.89 2.47 -23.85
C GLU A 218 11.51 2.79 -22.40
N ASP A 219 11.12 4.04 -22.12
CA ASP A 219 10.78 4.49 -20.78
C ASP A 219 9.42 3.95 -20.35
N ALA A 220 8.45 3.94 -21.28
CA ALA A 220 7.14 3.33 -21.03
C ALA A 220 7.23 1.83 -20.81
N HIS A 221 8.02 1.09 -21.61
CA HIS A 221 8.22 -0.34 -21.39
C HIS A 221 8.85 -0.63 -20.03
N ARG A 222 9.89 0.11 -19.63
CA ARG A 222 10.49 -0.02 -18.29
C ARG A 222 9.49 0.26 -17.19
N PHE A 223 8.66 1.30 -17.36
CA PHE A 223 7.62 1.64 -16.40
C PHE A 223 6.57 0.52 -16.29
N TRP A 224 6.07 -0.01 -17.40
CA TRP A 224 5.12 -1.13 -17.40
C TRP A 224 5.72 -2.39 -16.79
N ASP A 225 6.95 -2.75 -17.15
CA ASP A 225 7.64 -3.92 -16.57
C ASP A 225 7.81 -3.77 -15.06
N TRP A 226 8.10 -2.56 -14.58
CA TRP A 226 8.13 -2.29 -13.15
C TRP A 226 6.74 -2.46 -12.54
N LEU A 227 5.70 -1.87 -13.14
CA LEU A 227 4.34 -1.91 -12.62
C LEU A 227 3.77 -3.33 -12.56
N GLU A 228 4.01 -4.14 -13.59
CA GLU A 228 3.57 -5.55 -13.64
C GLU A 228 4.21 -6.39 -12.55
N ARG A 229 5.51 -6.19 -12.29
CA ARG A 229 6.22 -6.89 -11.21
C ARG A 229 5.73 -6.51 -9.83
N HIS A 230 5.25 -5.28 -9.64
CA HIS A 230 4.78 -4.76 -8.35
C HIS A 230 3.25 -4.87 -8.15
N ARG A 231 2.54 -5.55 -9.06
CA ARG A 231 1.07 -5.72 -9.00
C ARG A 231 0.58 -7.17 -9.12
N VAL A 232 1.48 -8.14 -9.05
CA VAL A 232 1.14 -9.56 -9.24
C VAL A 232 0.08 -10.03 -8.24
N ALA A 233 0.28 -9.76 -6.95
CA ALA A 233 -0.70 -10.11 -5.92
C ALA A 233 -1.94 -9.24 -5.95
N TYR A 234 -1.82 -7.97 -6.37
CA TYR A 234 -3.00 -7.12 -6.60
C TYR A 234 -3.91 -7.70 -7.70
N ASN A 235 -3.33 -8.15 -8.81
CA ASN A 235 -4.07 -8.77 -9.91
C ASN A 235 -4.71 -10.09 -9.46
N ALA A 236 -3.97 -10.93 -8.73
CA ALA A 236 -4.49 -12.15 -8.11
C ALA A 236 -5.65 -11.85 -7.14
N MET A 237 -5.52 -10.80 -6.32
CA MET A 237 -6.56 -10.33 -5.40
C MET A 237 -7.82 -9.91 -6.16
N ARG A 238 -7.69 -9.13 -7.24
CA ARG A 238 -8.83 -8.73 -8.08
C ARG A 238 -9.51 -9.93 -8.71
N ALA A 239 -8.75 -10.89 -9.24
CA ALA A 239 -9.29 -12.14 -9.79
C ALA A 239 -10.07 -12.94 -8.71
N CYS A 240 -9.53 -13.02 -7.49
CA CYS A 240 -10.19 -13.64 -6.34
C CYS A 240 -11.52 -12.92 -5.99
N ILE A 241 -11.53 -11.59 -5.94
CA ILE A 241 -12.74 -10.80 -5.64
C ILE A 241 -13.81 -11.02 -6.71
N VAL A 242 -13.43 -11.00 -8.00
CA VAL A 242 -14.36 -11.26 -9.12
C VAL A 242 -14.95 -12.66 -9.01
N LEU A 243 -14.14 -13.67 -8.68
CA LEU A 243 -14.62 -15.03 -8.47
C LEU A 243 -15.59 -15.10 -7.30
N LEU A 244 -15.23 -14.54 -6.13
CA LEU A 244 -16.09 -14.55 -4.94
C LEU A 244 -17.44 -13.89 -5.24
N ASN A 245 -17.45 -12.74 -5.90
CA ASN A 245 -18.70 -12.07 -6.30
C ASN A 245 -19.57 -12.96 -7.20
N LYS A 246 -18.97 -13.66 -8.18
CA LYS A 246 -19.71 -14.57 -9.07
C LYS A 246 -20.30 -15.76 -8.32
N LEU A 247 -19.57 -16.32 -7.34
CA LEU A 247 -20.01 -17.50 -6.60
C LEU A 247 -21.06 -17.16 -5.54
N GLU A 248 -20.97 -16.00 -4.89
CA GLU A 248 -21.96 -15.56 -3.90
C GLU A 248 -23.31 -15.20 -4.55
N VAL A 249 -23.31 -14.59 -5.74
CA VAL A 249 -24.55 -14.32 -6.49
C VAL A 249 -25.28 -15.61 -6.87
N ARG A 250 -24.55 -16.70 -7.15
CA ARG A 250 -25.14 -18.00 -7.50
C ARG A 250 -25.73 -18.76 -6.31
N ASN A 251 -25.24 -18.53 -5.09
CA ASN A 251 -25.75 -19.19 -3.89
C ASN A 251 -27.03 -18.55 -3.32
N ASN A 252 -27.37 -17.33 -3.78
CA ASN A 252 -28.56 -16.59 -3.34
C ASN A 252 -29.73 -16.67 -4.36
N ARG A 253 -29.64 -17.56 -5.35
CA ARG A 253 -30.71 -17.90 -6.30
C ARG A 253 -31.09 -19.35 -6.09
#